data_AF-A0A8X8KFJ5-F1
#
_entry.id   AF-A0A8X8KFJ5-F1
#
_cell.length_a   1.000
_cell.length_b   1.000
_cell.length_c   1.000
_cell.angle_alpha   90.00
_cell.angle_beta   90.00
_cell.angle_gamma   90.00
#
_symmetry.space_group_name_H-M   'P 1'
#
loop_
_entity.id
_entity.type
_entity.pdbx_description
1 polymer ?
#
loop_
_entity_poly.entity_id
_entity_poly.type
_entity_poly.pdbx_seq_one_letter_code
_entity_poly.pdbx_strand_id
1 'polypeptide(L)'
;MSLTPQAIPGMRARLHMPEEILSLPVSGEGVLSDGDVVVQSSDGKTIKSVTDASNTKFGVIVFQHIGKSGKNSKGKEAYQKLDCAPIMQIGSVWVKPTAPVTNINAKVYVRTSNPTAEAPLGSLSSVATDSTELPNSVWETITSSDGLAILRLRGA
;
A
#
# COMPACT_ATOMS: atom_id res chain seq x y z
N MET A 1 24.79 0.61 15.74
CA MET A 1 23.38 0.85 15.36
C MET A 1 23.32 2.20 14.69
N SER A 2 22.91 2.27 13.42
CA SER A 2 22.69 3.56 12.75
C SER A 2 21.54 4.28 13.44
N LEU A 3 21.74 5.55 13.81
CA LEU A 3 20.76 6.39 14.50
C LEU A 3 19.74 7.04 13.55
N THR A 4 19.74 6.69 12.27
CA THR A 4 18.69 7.08 11.34
C THR A 4 17.43 6.25 11.63
N PRO A 5 16.28 6.87 11.95
CA PRO A 5 15.03 6.13 12.11
C PRO A 5 14.77 5.34 10.83
N GLN A 6 14.73 4.02 10.94
CA GLN A 6 14.49 3.14 9.81
C GLN A 6 13.05 3.36 9.33
N ALA A 7 12.89 3.71 8.06
CA ALA A 7 11.56 3.81 7.47
C ALA A 7 10.89 2.42 7.44
N ILE A 8 9.59 2.38 7.71
CA ILE A 8 8.79 1.15 7.76
C ILE A 8 7.67 1.26 6.72
N PRO A 9 7.31 0.18 6.01
CA PRO A 9 6.12 0.16 5.16
C PRO A 9 4.86 0.69 5.87
N GLY A 10 4.10 1.54 5.20
CA GLY A 10 2.89 2.17 5.74
C GLY A 10 3.16 3.42 6.58
N MET A 11 4.43 3.73 6.93
CA MET A 11 4.75 4.93 7.69
C MET A 11 4.41 6.19 6.89
N ARG A 12 3.74 7.16 7.53
CA ARG A 12 3.46 8.47 6.93
C ARG A 12 4.76 9.21 6.65
N ALA A 13 4.95 9.66 5.41
CA ALA A 13 6.21 10.26 4.98
C ALA A 13 6.30 11.78 5.22
N ARG A 14 5.17 12.49 5.16
CA ARG A 14 5.11 13.95 5.42
C ARG A 14 3.84 14.30 6.19
N LEU A 15 3.99 15.01 7.31
CA LEU A 15 2.89 15.37 8.21
C LEU A 15 2.16 16.69 7.84
N HIS A 16 2.72 17.47 6.92
CA HIS A 16 2.27 18.84 6.61
C HIS A 16 1.51 18.95 5.28
N MET A 17 1.21 17.82 4.63
CA MET A 17 0.40 17.80 3.40
C MET A 17 -1.03 17.36 3.70
N PRO A 18 -2.00 17.71 2.83
CA PRO A 18 -3.35 17.15 2.92
C PRO A 18 -3.29 15.62 2.88
N GLU A 19 -4.05 15.00 3.78
CA GLU A 19 -4.18 13.57 3.91
C GLU A 19 -5.65 13.18 4.06
N GLU A 20 -6.02 12.08 3.41
CA GLU A 20 -7.30 11.41 3.58
C GLU A 20 -7.01 9.97 4.01
N ILE A 21 -7.31 9.70 5.27
CA ILE A 21 -7.16 8.37 5.88
C ILE A 21 -8.54 7.93 6.35
N LEU A 22 -9.04 6.83 5.78
CA LEU A 22 -10.31 6.23 6.14
C LEU A 22 -10.05 4.96 6.94
N SER A 23 -10.67 4.83 8.11
CA SER A 23 -10.66 3.58 8.88
C SER A 23 -11.82 2.72 8.41
N LEU A 24 -11.52 1.68 7.65
CA LEU A 24 -12.54 0.81 7.04
C LEU A 24 -12.35 -0.65 7.47
N PRO A 25 -13.45 -1.40 7.67
CA PRO A 25 -13.40 -2.82 8.01
C PRO A 25 -12.87 -3.66 6.83
N VAL A 26 -12.05 -4.66 7.16
CA VAL A 26 -11.59 -5.67 6.21
C VAL A 26 -12.70 -6.68 5.94
N SER A 27 -13.05 -6.90 4.67
CA SER A 27 -14.10 -7.84 4.28
C SER A 27 -13.59 -9.18 3.73
N GLY A 28 -12.29 -9.30 3.44
CA GLY A 28 -11.69 -10.54 2.90
C GLY A 28 -11.21 -11.52 3.99
N GLU A 29 -11.07 -12.80 3.63
CA GLU A 29 -10.55 -13.86 4.52
C GLU A 29 -9.02 -13.85 4.67
N GLY A 30 -8.31 -13.00 3.91
CA GLY A 30 -6.86 -12.85 3.99
C GLY A 30 -6.42 -11.91 5.11
N VAL A 31 -5.11 -11.93 5.39
CA VAL A 31 -4.46 -10.95 6.27
C VAL A 31 -3.86 -9.81 5.45
N LEU A 32 -3.84 -8.61 6.03
CA LEU A 32 -3.32 -7.40 5.43
C LEU A 32 -2.28 -6.77 6.36
N SER A 33 -1.14 -6.35 5.81
CA SER A 33 -0.03 -5.75 6.55
C SER A 33 0.06 -4.25 6.30
N ASP A 34 0.77 -3.52 7.18
CA ASP A 34 1.04 -2.11 6.96
C ASP A 34 1.85 -1.90 5.66
N GLY A 35 1.47 -0.90 4.87
CA GLY A 35 2.06 -0.62 3.57
C GLY A 35 1.54 -1.48 2.42
N ASP A 36 0.66 -2.45 2.67
CA ASP A 36 -0.01 -3.19 1.60
C ASP A 36 -0.98 -2.29 0.84
N VAL A 37 -1.08 -2.51 -0.47
CA VAL A 37 -2.14 -1.92 -1.29
C VAL A 37 -3.40 -2.74 -1.17
N VAL A 38 -4.50 -2.05 -0.96
CA VAL A 38 -5.85 -2.62 -0.87
C VAL A 38 -6.79 -1.89 -1.81
N VAL A 39 -7.94 -2.51 -2.04
CA VAL A 39 -9.04 -1.92 -2.81
C VAL A 39 -10.21 -1.66 -1.89
N GLN A 40 -10.71 -0.42 -1.91
CA GLN A 40 -11.97 -0.06 -1.28
C GLN A 40 -13.14 -0.62 -2.09
N SER A 41 -14.14 -1.19 -1.43
CA SER A 41 -15.36 -1.66 -2.07
C SER A 41 -16.08 -0.54 -2.85
N SER A 42 -16.89 -0.92 -3.83
CA SER A 42 -17.63 0.04 -4.66
C SER A 42 -18.57 0.94 -3.83
N ASP A 43 -19.17 0.38 -2.77
CA ASP A 43 -20.01 1.09 -1.80
C ASP A 43 -19.22 1.94 -0.78
N GLY A 44 -17.88 1.89 -0.81
CA GLY A 44 -17.00 2.69 0.04
C GLY A 44 -16.89 2.23 1.49
N LYS A 45 -17.54 1.12 1.87
CA LYS A 45 -17.71 0.72 3.27
C LYS A 45 -16.67 -0.26 3.78
N THR A 46 -16.02 -1.02 2.91
CA THR A 46 -15.06 -2.05 3.31
C THR A 46 -13.82 -2.00 2.44
N ILE A 47 -12.79 -2.74 2.86
CA ILE A 47 -11.57 -2.94 2.09
C ILE A 47 -11.26 -4.42 1.94
N LYS A 48 -10.55 -4.75 0.87
CA LYS A 48 -10.03 -6.11 0.64
C LYS A 48 -8.68 -6.07 -0.07
N SER A 49 -7.96 -7.18 -0.02
CA SER A 49 -6.78 -7.40 -0.86
C SER A 49 -7.12 -7.22 -2.34
N VAL A 50 -6.14 -6.80 -3.13
CA VAL A 50 -6.27 -6.69 -4.59
C VAL A 50 -6.42 -8.10 -5.18
N THR A 51 -7.49 -8.32 -5.95
CA THR A 51 -7.78 -9.61 -6.60
C THR A 51 -7.72 -9.56 -8.12
N ASP A 52 -7.99 -8.40 -8.71
CA ASP A 52 -8.16 -8.17 -10.14
C ASP A 52 -8.08 -6.66 -10.44
N ALA A 53 -8.29 -6.30 -11.71
CA ALA A 53 -8.25 -4.92 -12.21
C ALA A 53 -9.62 -4.22 -12.25
N SER A 54 -10.71 -4.86 -11.78
CA SER A 54 -12.08 -4.35 -11.97
C SER A 54 -12.39 -3.10 -11.14
N ASN A 55 -11.70 -2.93 -10.02
CA ASN A 55 -11.90 -1.80 -9.11
C ASN A 55 -10.57 -1.14 -8.79
N THR A 56 -10.43 0.11 -9.23
CA THR A 56 -9.21 0.92 -9.12
C THR A 56 -9.21 1.89 -7.95
N LYS A 57 -10.16 1.75 -7.01
CA LYS A 57 -10.19 2.52 -5.75
C LYS A 57 -9.12 2.01 -4.79
N PHE A 58 -7.86 2.10 -5.22
CA PHE A 58 -6.72 1.65 -4.47
C PHE A 58 -6.42 2.60 -3.31
N GLY A 59 -5.94 2.04 -2.21
CA GLY A 59 -5.40 2.76 -1.08
C GLY A 59 -4.23 1.97 -0.48
N VAL A 60 -3.45 2.63 0.37
CA VAL A 60 -2.33 2.00 1.08
C VAL A 60 -2.65 1.96 2.57
N ILE A 61 -2.43 0.82 3.21
CA ILE A 61 -2.61 0.69 4.66
C ILE A 61 -1.53 1.50 5.37
N VAL A 62 -1.97 2.42 6.22
CA VAL A 62 -1.08 3.24 7.05
C VAL A 62 -0.65 2.45 8.27
N PHE A 63 0.61 2.61 8.63
CA PHE A 63 1.16 2.02 9.82
C PHE A 63 0.46 2.54 11.07
N GLN A 64 -0.16 1.64 11.82
CA GLN A 64 -0.77 1.95 13.11
C GLN A 64 -0.59 0.77 14.08
N HIS A 65 -0.35 1.06 15.36
CA HIS A 65 -0.11 0.02 16.38
C HIS A 65 -1.40 -0.61 16.93
N ILE A 66 -2.57 -0.20 16.46
CA ILE A 66 -3.86 -0.63 17.01
C ILE A 66 -4.75 -1.21 15.91
N GLY A 67 -5.71 -2.04 16.31
CA GLY A 67 -6.75 -2.57 15.42
C GLY A 67 -6.37 -3.84 14.65
N LYS A 68 -5.22 -4.46 14.94
CA LYS A 68 -4.76 -5.71 14.34
C LYS A 68 -5.05 -6.88 15.28
N SER A 69 -5.84 -7.85 14.83
CA SER A 69 -6.11 -9.06 15.62
C SER A 69 -5.49 -10.33 15.02
N GLY A 70 -4.94 -10.26 13.81
CA GLY A 70 -4.30 -11.38 13.11
C GLY A 70 -2.78 -11.38 13.15
N LYS A 71 -2.18 -12.42 12.55
CA LYS A 71 -0.74 -12.52 12.28
C LYS A 71 -0.48 -12.97 10.84
N ASN A 72 0.54 -12.40 10.22
CA ASN A 72 0.98 -12.83 8.89
C ASN A 72 1.91 -14.07 8.97
N SER A 73 2.32 -14.58 7.81
CA SER A 73 3.21 -15.75 7.69
C SER A 73 4.58 -15.58 8.34
N LYS A 74 4.97 -14.34 8.68
CA LYS A 74 6.20 -14.01 9.41
C LYS A 74 5.96 -13.82 10.91
N GLY A 75 4.76 -14.11 11.40
CA GLY A 75 4.36 -13.94 12.80
C GLY A 75 4.16 -12.48 13.23
N LYS A 76 4.18 -11.52 12.31
CA LYS A 76 3.94 -10.09 12.61
C LYS A 76 2.45 -9.78 12.64
N GLU A 77 2.07 -8.80 13.44
CA GLU A 77 0.69 -8.32 13.55
C GLU A 77 0.15 -7.89 12.18
N ALA A 78 -1.09 -8.27 11.89
CA ALA A 78 -1.77 -7.98 10.64
C ALA A 78 -3.27 -7.77 10.87
N TYR A 79 -3.91 -7.02 9.99
CA TYR A 79 -5.36 -6.88 9.98
C TYR A 79 -5.98 -8.15 9.36
N GLN A 80 -7.05 -8.65 9.95
CA GLN A 80 -7.86 -9.74 9.41
C GLN A 80 -9.31 -9.30 9.22
N LYS A 81 -10.17 -10.18 8.73
CA LYS A 81 -11.60 -9.90 8.55
C LYS A 81 -12.22 -9.24 9.79
N LEU A 82 -13.04 -8.21 9.58
CA LEU A 82 -13.69 -7.37 10.59
C LEU A 82 -12.78 -6.40 11.36
N ASP A 83 -11.46 -6.51 11.26
CA ASP A 83 -10.57 -5.47 11.76
C ASP A 83 -10.76 -4.18 10.96
N CYS A 84 -10.59 -3.03 11.62
CA CYS A 84 -10.61 -1.71 10.96
C CYS A 84 -9.18 -1.29 10.62
N ALA A 85 -8.82 -1.31 9.34
CA ALA A 85 -7.52 -0.83 8.89
C ALA A 85 -7.60 0.63 8.41
N PRO A 86 -6.63 1.48 8.77
CA PRO A 86 -6.51 2.83 8.24
C PRO A 86 -5.94 2.78 6.82
N ILE A 87 -6.73 3.19 5.83
CA ILE A 87 -6.28 3.28 4.44
C ILE A 87 -6.08 4.73 4.04
N MET A 88 -4.92 5.04 3.46
CA MET A 88 -4.64 6.34 2.87
C MET A 88 -5.06 6.32 1.40
N GLN A 89 -5.91 7.26 1.00
CA GLN A 89 -6.30 7.51 -0.40
C GLN A 89 -5.70 8.81 -0.95
N ILE A 90 -5.38 9.75 -0.06
CA ILE A 90 -4.65 10.99 -0.35
C ILE A 90 -3.58 11.15 0.72
N GLY A 91 -2.34 11.43 0.33
CA GLY A 91 -1.23 11.59 1.29
C GLY A 91 0.10 11.07 0.76
N SER A 92 1.13 11.09 1.60
CA SER A 92 2.46 10.55 1.28
C SER A 92 2.82 9.43 2.25
N VAL A 93 3.17 8.27 1.73
CA VAL A 93 3.40 7.05 2.51
C VAL A 93 4.64 6.30 2.02
N TRP A 94 5.38 5.71 2.96
CA TRP A 94 6.49 4.81 2.66
C TRP A 94 5.95 3.46 2.21
N VAL A 95 6.37 3.01 1.03
CA VAL A 95 5.95 1.74 0.45
C VAL A 95 7.15 0.93 0.01
N LYS A 96 6.95 -0.40 -0.10
CA LYS A 96 7.93 -1.31 -0.65
C LYS A 96 7.53 -1.69 -2.08
N PRO A 97 8.17 -1.12 -3.11
CA PRO A 97 7.94 -1.55 -4.48
C PRO A 97 8.54 -2.95 -4.73
N THR A 98 8.01 -3.67 -5.72
CA THR A 98 8.51 -4.99 -6.15
C THR A 98 9.93 -4.93 -6.68
N ALA A 99 10.27 -3.84 -7.38
CA ALA A 99 11.60 -3.57 -7.91
C ALA A 99 12.02 -2.13 -7.55
N PRO A 100 13.33 -1.83 -7.47
CA PRO A 100 13.79 -0.48 -7.19
C PRO A 100 13.24 0.55 -8.16
N VAL A 101 12.65 1.62 -7.62
CA VAL A 101 12.24 2.81 -8.36
C VAL A 101 13.50 3.61 -8.67
N THR A 102 13.85 3.72 -9.94
CA THR A 102 15.02 4.48 -10.42
C THR A 102 14.66 5.81 -11.10
N ASN A 103 13.38 5.99 -11.46
CA ASN A 103 12.87 7.19 -12.11
C ASN A 103 11.56 7.63 -11.44
N ILE A 104 11.58 8.80 -10.80
CA ILE A 104 10.41 9.37 -10.12
C ILE A 104 9.27 9.77 -11.07
N ASN A 105 9.57 9.96 -12.36
CA ASN A 105 8.58 10.28 -13.38
C ASN A 105 7.90 9.03 -13.96
N ALA A 106 8.32 7.83 -13.55
CA ALA A 106 7.63 6.61 -13.95
C ALA A 106 6.22 6.59 -13.36
N LYS A 107 5.27 6.02 -14.10
CA LYS A 107 3.92 5.77 -13.59
C LYS A 107 3.96 4.76 -12.44
N VAL A 108 2.96 4.83 -11.58
CA VAL A 108 2.77 3.88 -10.48
C VAL A 108 1.77 2.83 -10.94
N TYR A 109 2.12 1.57 -10.75
CA TYR A 109 1.29 0.44 -11.10
C TYR A 109 1.07 -0.46 -9.88
N VAL A 110 -0.11 -1.07 -9.82
CA VAL A 110 -0.47 -2.10 -8.84
C VAL A 110 -0.63 -3.42 -9.59
N ARG A 111 0.01 -4.48 -9.13
CA ARG A 111 -0.13 -5.80 -9.76
C ARG A 111 -1.54 -6.35 -9.55
N THR A 112 -2.22 -6.68 -10.65
CA THR A 112 -3.62 -7.10 -10.66
C THR A 112 -3.85 -8.43 -11.38
N SER A 113 -2.83 -8.99 -12.03
CA SER A 113 -2.89 -10.31 -12.65
C SER A 113 -1.57 -11.08 -12.48
N ASN A 114 -1.61 -12.39 -12.76
CA ASN A 114 -0.44 -13.28 -12.84
C ASN A 114 0.55 -13.12 -11.66
N PRO A 115 0.12 -13.27 -10.39
CA PRO A 115 1.02 -13.07 -9.25
C PRO A 115 2.20 -14.04 -9.25
N THR A 116 3.35 -13.57 -8.78
CA THR A 116 4.54 -14.39 -8.50
C THR A 116 4.87 -14.32 -7.02
N ALA A 117 5.80 -15.15 -6.56
CA ALA A 117 6.27 -15.10 -5.17
C ALA A 117 6.95 -13.75 -4.83
N GLU A 118 7.62 -13.12 -5.80
CA GLU A 118 8.31 -11.85 -5.65
C GLU A 118 7.40 -10.64 -5.88
N ALA A 119 6.36 -10.82 -6.71
CA ALA A 119 5.36 -9.82 -7.05
C ALA A 119 3.95 -10.40 -6.82
N PRO A 120 3.47 -10.49 -5.58
CA PRO A 120 2.08 -10.87 -5.30
C PRO A 120 1.10 -9.80 -5.80
N LEU A 121 -0.20 -10.12 -5.85
CA LEU A 121 -1.24 -9.14 -6.15
C LEU A 121 -1.20 -7.98 -5.13
N GLY A 122 -1.44 -6.77 -5.61
CA GLY A 122 -1.33 -5.56 -4.79
C GLY A 122 0.08 -4.97 -4.71
N SER A 123 1.11 -5.63 -5.25
CA SER A 123 2.46 -5.07 -5.22
C SER A 123 2.59 -3.83 -6.10
N LEU A 124 3.37 -2.85 -5.64
CA LEU A 124 3.62 -1.61 -6.36
C LEU A 124 4.84 -1.74 -7.29
N SER A 125 4.72 -1.19 -8.49
CA SER A 125 5.76 -1.25 -9.52
C SER A 125 5.81 0.04 -10.34
N SER A 126 6.97 0.30 -10.95
CA SER A 126 7.15 1.34 -11.97
C SER A 126 6.97 0.80 -13.40
N VAL A 127 6.50 -0.44 -13.55
CA VAL A 127 6.35 -1.16 -14.83
C VAL A 127 4.93 -1.72 -14.94
N ALA A 128 4.33 -1.61 -16.13
CA ALA A 128 2.93 -1.96 -16.40
C ALA A 128 2.62 -3.47 -16.46
N THR A 129 3.63 -4.34 -16.56
CA THR A 129 3.43 -5.78 -16.79
C THR A 129 2.52 -6.41 -15.73
N ASP A 130 1.40 -7.01 -16.17
CA ASP A 130 0.34 -7.62 -15.33
C ASP A 130 -0.25 -6.69 -14.26
N SER A 131 -0.19 -5.38 -14.49
CA SER A 131 -0.49 -4.37 -13.49
C SER A 131 -1.43 -3.31 -14.04
N THR A 132 -2.24 -2.76 -13.15
CA THR A 132 -3.14 -1.64 -13.43
C THR A 132 -2.50 -0.35 -12.95
N GLU A 133 -2.60 0.72 -13.75
CA GLU A 133 -2.11 2.04 -13.34
C GLU A 133 -2.87 2.53 -12.10
N LEU A 134 -2.16 3.06 -11.11
CA LEU A 134 -2.76 3.73 -9.96
C LEU A 134 -2.87 5.22 -10.28
N PRO A 135 -4.05 5.71 -10.69
CA PRO A 135 -4.20 7.05 -11.23
C PRO A 135 -3.84 8.11 -10.18
N ASN A 136 -3.38 9.27 -10.67
CA ASN A 136 -3.05 10.45 -9.85
C ASN A 136 -2.02 10.22 -8.73
N SER A 137 -1.26 9.13 -8.81
CA SER A 137 -0.16 8.87 -7.88
C SER A 137 1.20 9.08 -8.52
N VAL A 138 2.18 9.44 -7.69
CA VAL A 138 3.55 9.70 -8.14
C VAL A 138 4.56 9.14 -7.15
N TRP A 139 5.69 8.69 -7.67
CA TRP A 139 6.88 8.44 -6.88
C TRP A 139 7.50 9.78 -6.48
N GLU A 140 7.66 10.06 -5.19
CA GLU A 140 8.39 11.25 -4.74
C GLU A 140 9.89 11.00 -4.62
N THR A 141 10.30 9.75 -4.41
CA THR A 141 11.70 9.38 -4.24
C THR A 141 12.03 8.12 -5.05
N ILE A 142 13.31 7.99 -5.40
CA ILE A 142 13.88 6.69 -5.77
C ILE A 142 13.92 5.76 -4.54
N THR A 143 14.10 4.47 -4.77
CA THR A 143 14.21 3.49 -3.68
C THR A 143 15.49 3.71 -2.87
N SER A 144 15.34 3.85 -1.55
CA SER A 144 16.44 4.00 -0.61
C SER A 144 17.18 2.67 -0.37
N SER A 145 18.27 2.71 0.40
CA SER A 145 18.98 1.52 0.86
C SER A 145 18.12 0.54 1.67
N ASP A 146 17.03 1.03 2.27
CA ASP A 146 16.07 0.21 3.03
C ASP A 146 15.08 -0.52 2.11
N GLY A 147 15.16 -0.31 0.79
CA GLY A 147 14.25 -0.91 -0.19
C GLY A 147 12.88 -0.24 -0.23
N LEU A 148 12.75 0.98 0.30
CA LEU A 148 11.50 1.74 0.35
C LEU A 148 11.54 2.98 -0.54
N ALA A 149 10.38 3.41 -1.01
CA ALA A 149 10.18 4.66 -1.72
C ALA A 149 8.97 5.40 -1.14
N ILE A 150 8.95 6.73 -1.28
CA ILE A 150 7.77 7.53 -0.94
C ILE A 150 6.83 7.54 -2.12
N LEU A 151 5.59 7.08 -1.87
CA LEU A 151 4.47 7.19 -2.80
C LEU A 151 3.56 8.34 -2.35
N ARG A 152 3.24 9.25 -3.28
CA ARG A 152 2.20 10.26 -3.08
C ARG A 152 0.92 9.82 -3.77
N LEU A 153 -0.14 9.71 -2.98
CA LEU A 153 -1.51 9.46 -3.42
C LEU A 153 -2.26 10.80 -3.49
N ARG A 154 -3.04 11.03 -4.55
CA ARG A 154 -3.81 12.27 -4.75
C ARG A 154 -5.30 12.00 -5.02
N GLY A 155 -5.79 10.82 -4.66
CA GLY A 155 -7.16 10.38 -4.94
C GLY A 155 -7.24 9.63 -6.27
N ALA A 156 -7.72 8.39 -6.21
CA ALA A 156 -7.93 7.50 -7.35
C ALA A 156 -9.37 7.57 -7.87
#